data_AF-K1SPZ2-F1
#
_entry.id   AF-K1SPZ2-F1
#
_cell.length_a   1.000
_cell.length_b   1.000
_cell.length_c   1.000
_cell.angle_alpha   90.00
_cell.angle_beta   90.00
_cell.angle_gamma   90.00
#
_symmetry.space_group_name_H-M   'P 1'
#
loop_
_entity.id
_entity.type
_entity.pdbx_description
1 polymer ?
#
loop_
_entity_poly.entity_id
_entity_poly.type
_entity_poly.pdbx_seq_one_letter_code
_entity_poly.pdbx_strand_id
1 'polypeptide(L)'
;MRHRLIQQMDEMSHRYDFDKAKNVLVNTGSYHYKEIFPKEWLGKGKEFPFEDTTVLLPEQADTYLRHFFGDYMKFPPVEQRVEKHLRYYLNMEKRETWDEIKRKL
;
A
#
# COMPACT_ATOMS: atom_id res chain seq x y z
N MET A 1 7.23 24.29 2.72
CA MET A 1 7.57 23.35 1.63
C MET A 1 6.69 22.09 1.61
N ARG A 2 6.61 21.32 2.70
CA ARG A 2 5.78 20.09 2.80
C ARG A 2 4.32 20.25 2.34
N HIS A 3 3.59 21.22 2.88
CA HIS A 3 2.18 21.44 2.53
C HIS A 3 1.96 21.70 1.03
N ARG A 4 2.86 22.46 0.40
CA ARG A 4 2.82 22.74 -1.04
C ARG A 4 2.97 21.46 -1.87
N LEU A 5 3.90 20.58 -1.51
CA LEU A 5 4.12 19.33 -2.25
C LEU A 5 2.92 18.38 -2.12
N ILE A 6 2.32 18.30 -0.93
CA ILE A 6 1.10 17.50 -0.70
C ILE A 6 -0.05 18.04 -1.55
N GLN A 7 -0.23 19.37 -1.59
CA GLN A 7 -1.25 20.00 -2.42
C GLN A 7 -1.03 19.70 -3.92
N GLN A 8 0.20 19.78 -4.41
CA GLN A 8 0.51 19.45 -5.80
C GLN A 8 0.20 17.98 -6.12
N MET A 9 0.47 17.06 -5.19
CA MET A 9 0.13 15.64 -5.36
C MET A 9 -1.39 15.43 -5.41
N ASP A 10 -2.13 16.12 -4.55
CA ASP A 10 -3.60 16.06 -4.52
C ASP A 10 -4.21 16.58 -5.84
N GLU A 11 -3.71 17.72 -6.33
CA GLU A 11 -4.12 18.30 -7.62
C GLU A 11 -3.85 17.34 -8.79
N MET A 12 -2.71 16.64 -8.77
CA MET A 12 -2.40 15.62 -9.79
C MET A 12 -3.34 14.42 -9.71
N SER A 13 -3.68 13.94 -8.51
CA SER A 13 -4.58 12.81 -8.31
C SER A 13 -6.00 13.06 -8.82
N HIS A 14 -6.45 14.33 -8.83
CA HIS A 14 -7.79 14.71 -9.31
C HIS A 14 -7.83 15.16 -10.79
N ARG A 15 -6.69 15.10 -11.51
CA ARG A 15 -6.62 15.58 -12.90
C ARG A 15 -7.53 14.81 -13.86
N TYR A 16 -7.82 13.56 -13.56
CA TYR A 16 -8.65 12.71 -14.41
C TYR A 16 -9.88 12.22 -13.63
N ASP A 17 -11.03 12.26 -14.30
CA ASP A 17 -12.28 11.74 -13.78
C ASP A 17 -12.17 10.23 -13.55
N PHE A 18 -12.28 9.82 -12.29
CA PHE A 18 -12.16 8.44 -11.87
C PHE A 18 -13.17 7.54 -12.59
N ASP A 19 -14.41 8.00 -12.79
CA ASP A 19 -15.49 7.19 -13.35
C ASP A 19 -15.28 6.90 -14.83
N LYS A 20 -14.62 7.83 -15.54
CA LYS A 20 -14.30 7.69 -16.97
C LYS A 20 -12.96 7.00 -17.23
N ALA A 21 -12.07 6.95 -16.24
CA ALA A 21 -10.76 6.36 -16.40
C ALA A 21 -10.83 4.82 -16.55
N LYS A 22 -10.05 4.28 -17.50
CA LYS A 22 -9.86 2.83 -17.67
C LYS A 22 -8.87 2.26 -16.65
N ASN A 23 -7.82 3.02 -16.35
CA ASN A 23 -6.76 2.65 -15.42
C ASN A 23 -6.72 3.62 -14.26
N VAL A 24 -6.20 3.15 -13.13
CA VAL A 24 -5.95 3.95 -11.92
C VAL A 24 -4.46 3.89 -11.58
N LEU A 25 -3.99 4.85 -10.78
CA LEU A 25 -2.60 4.99 -10.37
C LEU A 25 -2.50 5.13 -8.85
N VAL A 26 -1.61 4.38 -8.22
CA VAL A 26 -1.14 4.65 -6.86
C VAL A 26 0.07 5.58 -6.91
N ASN A 27 -0.17 6.88 -6.79
CA ASN A 27 0.85 7.91 -7.02
C ASN A 27 2.00 7.90 -5.98
N THR A 28 1.78 7.29 -4.81
CA THR A 28 2.76 7.20 -3.71
C THR A 28 3.49 5.87 -3.67
N GLY A 29 3.25 5.00 -4.65
CA GLY A 29 3.80 3.66 -4.67
C GLY A 29 5.25 3.60 -5.15
N SER A 30 5.92 2.49 -4.82
CA SER A 30 7.33 2.27 -5.13
C SER A 30 7.55 1.36 -6.34
N TYR A 31 6.48 0.87 -6.97
CA TYR A 31 6.55 -0.09 -8.08
C TYR A 31 6.53 0.55 -9.48
N HIS A 32 6.76 1.87 -9.57
CA HIS A 32 6.84 2.63 -10.82
C HIS A 32 5.62 2.41 -11.71
N TYR A 33 5.81 2.01 -12.98
CA TYR A 33 4.71 1.80 -13.93
C TYR A 33 3.75 0.68 -13.54
N LYS A 34 4.14 -0.25 -12.65
CA LYS A 34 3.22 -1.26 -12.12
C LYS A 34 2.13 -0.64 -11.24
N GLU A 35 2.34 0.56 -10.71
CA GLU A 35 1.31 1.28 -9.96
C GLU A 35 0.12 1.71 -10.82
N ILE A 36 0.24 1.60 -12.15
CA ILE A 36 -0.84 1.82 -13.11
C ILE A 36 -1.48 0.47 -13.46
N PHE A 37 -2.77 0.31 -13.16
CA PHE A 37 -3.49 -0.94 -13.40
C PHE A 37 -4.97 -0.70 -13.76
N PRO A 38 -5.66 -1.69 -14.36
CA PRO A 38 -7.06 -1.57 -14.73
C PRO A 38 -7.97 -1.30 -13.52
N LYS A 39 -8.82 -0.28 -13.62
CA LYS A 39 -9.80 0.08 -12.57
C LYS A 39 -10.76 -1.07 -12.27
N GLU A 40 -11.10 -1.86 -13.29
CA GLU A 40 -11.99 -3.02 -13.18
C GLU A 40 -11.50 -4.09 -12.19
N TRP A 41 -10.21 -4.12 -11.86
CA TRP A 41 -9.71 -5.06 -10.85
C TRP A 41 -10.20 -4.72 -9.44
N LEU A 42 -10.41 -3.43 -9.16
CA LEU A 42 -11.00 -2.96 -7.91
C LEU A 42 -12.49 -3.31 -7.87
N GLY A 43 -13.18 -3.08 -8.98
CA GLY A 43 -14.61 -3.38 -9.11
C GLY A 43 -15.45 -2.65 -8.06
N LYS A 44 -16.47 -3.32 -7.53
CA LYS A 44 -17.22 -2.82 -6.35
C LYS A 44 -16.60 -3.24 -5.02
N GLY A 45 -15.49 -3.98 -5.09
CA GLY A 45 -14.94 -4.71 -3.97
C GLY A 45 -15.73 -5.98 -3.64
N LYS A 46 -15.05 -6.91 -2.96
CA LYS A 46 -15.62 -8.18 -2.50
C LYS A 46 -15.26 -8.38 -1.04
N GLU A 47 -16.25 -8.70 -0.22
CA GLU A 47 -16.04 -9.05 1.18
C GLU A 47 -15.26 -10.37 1.29
N PHE A 48 -14.29 -10.38 2.18
CA PHE A 48 -13.43 -11.53 2.43
C PHE A 48 -13.29 -11.76 3.95
N PRO A 49 -13.53 -12.98 4.45
CA PRO A 49 -13.28 -13.32 5.84
C PRO A 49 -11.78 -13.23 6.16
N PHE A 50 -11.44 -12.53 7.21
CA PHE A 50 -10.07 -12.43 7.70
C PHE A 50 -10.07 -12.57 9.22
N GLU A 51 -9.56 -13.69 9.71
CA GLU A 51 -9.60 -14.05 11.14
C GLU A 51 -11.04 -13.98 11.71
N ASP A 52 -11.28 -13.09 12.67
CA ASP A 52 -12.58 -12.85 13.32
C ASP A 52 -13.36 -11.67 12.72
N THR A 53 -12.90 -11.11 11.59
CA THR A 53 -13.50 -9.95 10.92
C THR A 53 -13.70 -10.19 9.42
N THR A 54 -14.26 -9.18 8.75
CA THR A 54 -14.44 -9.13 7.30
C THR A 54 -13.75 -7.89 6.75
N VAL A 55 -13.02 -8.06 5.65
CA VAL A 55 -12.35 -6.97 4.94
C VAL A 55 -12.87 -6.86 3.51
N LEU A 56 -12.92 -5.64 2.99
CA LEU A 56 -13.27 -5.39 1.59
C LEU A 56 -11.98 -5.43 0.76
N LEU A 57 -11.90 -6.38 -0.16
CA LEU A 57 -10.78 -6.52 -1.10
C LEU A 57 -11.20 -6.07 -2.50
N PRO A 58 -10.24 -5.79 -3.41
CA PRO A 58 -10.52 -5.68 -4.84
C PRO A 58 -11.31 -6.89 -5.34
N GLU A 59 -12.26 -6.66 -6.25
CA GLU A 59 -13.09 -7.74 -6.83
C GLU A 59 -12.24 -8.80 -7.54
N GLN A 60 -11.12 -8.39 -8.17
CA GLN A 60 -10.11 -9.26 -8.77
C GLN A 60 -8.82 -9.31 -7.94
N ALA A 61 -8.94 -9.55 -6.63
CA ALA A 61 -7.80 -9.52 -5.69
C ALA A 61 -6.60 -10.38 -6.09
N ASP A 62 -6.82 -11.60 -6.60
CA ASP A 62 -5.70 -12.48 -7.02
C ASP A 62 -4.92 -11.87 -8.19
N THR A 63 -5.61 -11.35 -9.21
CA THR A 63 -5.00 -10.65 -10.34
C THR A 63 -4.20 -9.44 -9.86
N TYR A 64 -4.79 -8.64 -8.97
CA TYR A 64 -4.15 -7.47 -8.37
C TYR A 64 -2.85 -7.88 -7.64
N LEU A 65 -2.92 -8.86 -6.75
CA LEU A 65 -1.76 -9.31 -5.96
C LEU A 65 -0.66 -9.91 -6.83
N ARG A 66 -1.01 -10.71 -7.85
CA ARG A 66 -0.03 -11.27 -8.79
C ARG A 66 0.68 -10.22 -9.62
N HIS A 67 -0.01 -9.16 -10.02
CA HIS A 67 0.60 -8.04 -10.74
C HIS A 67 1.71 -7.36 -9.95
N PHE A 68 1.47 -7.09 -8.65
CA PHE A 68 2.45 -6.43 -7.78
C PHE A 68 3.55 -7.39 -7.30
N PHE A 69 3.17 -8.58 -6.84
CA PHE A 69 4.04 -9.44 -6.03
C PHE A 69 4.43 -10.76 -6.73
N GLY A 70 3.90 -11.05 -7.92
CA GLY A 70 4.15 -12.31 -8.62
C GLY A 70 3.47 -13.50 -7.94
N ASP A 71 4.20 -14.59 -7.71
CA ASP A 71 3.67 -15.76 -7.00
C ASP A 71 3.63 -15.52 -5.48
N TYR A 72 2.78 -14.59 -5.05
CA TYR A 72 2.75 -14.04 -3.69
C TYR A 72 2.41 -15.06 -2.60
N MET A 73 1.80 -16.19 -2.98
CA MET A 73 1.48 -17.29 -2.06
C MET A 73 2.67 -18.22 -1.82
N LYS A 74 3.78 -18.03 -2.54
CA LYS A 74 5.02 -18.77 -2.35
C LYS A 74 6.02 -17.90 -1.60
N PHE A 75 6.53 -18.40 -0.48
CA PHE A 75 7.59 -17.71 0.23
C PHE A 75 8.81 -17.50 -0.67
N PRO A 76 9.48 -16.34 -0.58
CA PRO A 76 10.75 -16.16 -1.26
C PRO A 76 11.81 -17.13 -0.69
N PRO A 77 12.93 -17.35 -1.41
CA PRO A 77 14.08 -18.10 -0.88
C PRO A 77 14.52 -17.57 0.48
N VAL A 78 15.05 -18.43 1.35
CA VAL A 78 15.39 -18.07 2.75
C VAL A 78 16.36 -16.89 2.79
N GLU A 79 17.29 -16.85 1.85
CA GLU A 79 18.31 -15.82 1.69
C GLU A 79 17.72 -14.45 1.35
N GLN A 80 16.49 -14.42 0.83
CA GLN A 80 15.74 -13.21 0.49
C GLN A 80 14.72 -12.81 1.56
N ARG A 81 14.51 -13.62 2.61
CA ARG A 81 13.62 -13.32 3.75
C ARG A 81 14.32 -12.40 4.76
N VAL A 82 14.85 -11.29 4.27
CA VAL A 82 15.51 -10.26 5.07
C VAL A 82 14.62 -9.03 5.21
N GLU A 83 14.66 -8.37 6.37
CA GLU A 83 13.92 -7.12 6.59
C GLU A 83 14.44 -6.02 5.66
N LYS A 84 13.54 -5.40 4.89
CA LYS A 84 13.87 -4.35 3.92
C LYS A 84 13.65 -2.95 4.47
N HIS A 85 12.89 -2.81 5.54
CA HIS A 85 12.67 -1.54 6.23
C HIS A 85 13.44 -1.53 7.54
N LEU A 86 14.41 -0.62 7.66
CA LEU A 86 15.15 -0.43 8.91
C LEU A 86 14.19 0.05 10.00
N ARG A 87 13.78 -0.84 10.90
CA ARG A 87 13.05 -0.50 12.11
C ARG A 87 14.07 -0.39 13.24
N TYR A 88 14.32 0.84 13.67
CA TYR A 88 15.28 1.11 14.76
C TYR A 88 14.66 0.94 16.15
N TYR A 89 13.35 1.21 16.29
CA TYR A 89 12.61 1.09 17.54
C TYR A 89 11.11 0.88 17.27
N LEU A 90 10.47 -0.04 18.01
CA LEU A 90 9.03 -0.27 17.94
C LEU A 90 8.51 -0.63 19.34
N ASN A 91 7.55 0.15 19.85
CA ASN A 91 6.82 -0.15 21.08
C ASN A 91 5.38 -0.58 20.71
N MET A 92 5.04 -1.83 21.01
CA MET A 92 3.73 -2.41 20.69
C MET A 92 2.68 -2.19 21.79
N GLU A 93 3.08 -1.73 22.98
CA GLU A 93 2.19 -1.56 24.13
C GLU A 93 1.59 -0.17 24.23
N LYS A 94 2.38 0.85 23.87
CA LYS A 94 1.95 2.25 23.93
C LYS A 94 2.63 3.12 22.90
N ARG A 95 1.94 4.20 22.54
CA ARG A 95 2.52 5.31 21.78
C ARG A 95 3.49 6.08 22.68
N GLU A 96 4.68 6.36 22.16
CA GLU A 96 5.70 7.16 22.84
C GLU A 96 6.05 8.41 22.03
N THR A 97 6.42 9.46 22.74
CA THR A 97 6.91 10.70 22.16
C THR A 97 8.37 10.56 21.71
N TRP A 98 8.80 11.45 20.82
CA TRP A 98 10.19 11.48 20.37
C TRP A 98 11.19 11.67 21.52
N ASP A 99 10.83 12.43 22.57
CA ASP A 99 11.71 12.66 23.72
C ASP A 99 11.82 11.44 24.65
N GLU A 100 10.78 10.63 24.75
CA GLU A 100 10.85 9.33 25.44
C GLU A 100 11.72 8.35 24.66
N ILE A 101 11.59 8.31 23.33
CA ILE A 101 12.37 7.42 22.47
C ILE A 101 13.86 7.80 22.51
N LYS A 102 14.19 9.09 22.37
CA LYS A 102 15.58 9.59 22.40
C LYS A 102 16.33 9.32 23.70
N ARG A 103 15.63 9.17 24.83
CA ARG A 103 16.27 8.87 26.12
C ARG A 103 16.65 7.39 26.29
N LYS A 104 16.11 6.51 25.44
CA LYS A 104 16.36 5.05 25.49
C LYS A 104 17.40 4.57 24.48
N LEU A 105 17.64 5.38 23.45
CA LEU A 105 18.61 5.15 22.37
C LEU A 105 19.93 5.81 22.74
#